data_AF-A0A509EB73-F1
#
_entry.id   AF-A0A509EB73-F1
#
_cell.length_a   1.000
_cell.length_b   1.000
_cell.length_c   1.000
_cell.angle_alpha   90.00
_cell.angle_beta   90.00
_cell.angle_gamma   90.00
#
_symmetry.space_group_name_H-M   'P 1'
#
loop_
_entity.id
_entity.type
_entity.pdbx_description
1 polymer ?
#
loop_
_entity_poly.entity_id
_entity_poly.type
_entity_poly.pdbx_seq_one_letter_code
_entity_poly.pdbx_strand_id
1 'polypeptide(L)' 'MLQLLQWLLFGHVHKWKTVRDVPLTELDDRGREVVTGRRYVQQCEYCGKVIKRDFN' A
#
# COMPACT_ATOMS: atom_id res chain seq x y z
N MET A 1 5.54 -19.38 -20.10
CA MET A 1 6.58 -19.02 -19.11
C MET A 1 6.24 -17.82 -18.23
N LEU A 2 5.39 -16.85 -18.64
CA LEU A 2 5.02 -15.69 -17.80
C LEU A 2 4.31 -16.05 -16.47
N GLN A 3 3.52 -17.13 -16.44
CA GLN A 3 2.72 -17.51 -15.26
C GLN A 3 3.57 -17.93 -14.04
N LEU A 4 4.74 -18.54 -14.26
CA LEU A 4 5.66 -18.94 -13.19
C LEU A 4 6.30 -17.73 -12.49
N LEU A 5 6.62 -16.68 -13.26
CA LEU A 5 7.08 -15.40 -12.71
C LEU A 5 5.98 -14.71 -11.91
N GLN A 6 4.74 -14.78 -12.37
CA GLN A 6 3.58 -14.29 -11.62
C GLN A 6 3.43 -15.06 -10.29
N TRP A 7 3.63 -16.38 -10.27
CA TRP A 7 3.62 -17.15 -9.04
C TRP A 7 4.79 -16.85 -8.09
N LEU A 8 5.99 -16.55 -8.59
CA LEU A 8 7.10 -16.13 -7.73
C LEU A 8 6.89 -14.73 -7.12
N LEU A 9 6.26 -13.82 -7.87
CA LEU A 9 5.97 -12.46 -7.41
C LEU A 9 4.71 -12.38 -6.52
N PHE A 10 3.71 -13.24 -6.75
CA PHE A 10 2.40 -13.20 -6.08
C PHE A 10 2.06 -14.43 -5.24
N GLY A 11 2.84 -15.51 -5.29
CA GLY A 11 2.58 -16.80 -4.65
C GLY A 11 3.35 -17.02 -3.36
N HIS A 12 3.51 -15.98 -2.53
CA HIS A 12 3.93 -16.16 -1.14
C HIS A 12 2.77 -15.80 -0.22
N VAL A 13 2.74 -16.44 0.96
CA VAL A 13 1.77 -16.10 1.99
C VAL A 13 2.07 -14.69 2.48
N HIS A 14 1.13 -13.77 2.24
CA HIS A 14 1.29 -12.40 2.67
C HIS A 14 1.14 -12.31 4.19
N LYS A 15 2.27 -12.17 4.89
CA LYS A 15 2.29 -11.68 6.26
C LYS A 15 2.26 -10.15 6.24
N TRP A 16 1.22 -9.59 6.82
CA TRP A 16 0.95 -8.16 6.80
C TRP A 16 1.43 -7.49 8.09
N LYS A 17 2.25 -6.45 7.96
CA LYS A 17 2.55 -5.51 9.05
C LYS A 17 1.73 -4.24 8.89
N THR A 18 1.31 -3.65 10.00
CA THR A 18 0.61 -2.36 10.00
C THR A 18 1.63 -1.24 10.06
N VAL A 19 1.59 -0.34 9.08
CA VAL A 19 2.38 0.89 9.08
C VAL A 19 1.44 2.03 9.46
N ARG A 20 1.70 2.58 10.63
CA ARG A 20 1.06 3.78 11.19
C ARG A 20 1.93 4.94 10.73
N ASP A 21 1.38 6.03 10.19
CA ASP A 21 2.11 7.20 9.66
C ASP A 21 2.50 7.18 8.15
N VAL A 22 1.61 6.73 7.27
CA VAL A 22 1.77 7.02 5.83
C VAL A 22 1.07 8.35 5.49
N PRO A 23 1.72 9.28 4.76
CA PRO A 23 1.06 10.52 4.36
C PRO A 23 -0.15 10.21 3.46
N LEU A 24 -1.29 10.78 3.83
CA LEU A 24 -2.48 10.82 2.99
C LEU A 24 -2.35 12.04 2.08
N THR A 25 -2.22 11.80 0.78
CA THR A 25 -2.22 12.85 -0.23
C THR A 25 -3.57 12.89 -0.93
N GLU A 26 -4.12 14.09 -1.04
CA GLU A 26 -5.32 14.39 -1.82
C GLU A 26 -4.97 15.50 -2.82
N LEU A 27 -5.81 15.66 -3.84
CA LEU A 27 -5.65 16.73 -4.81
C LEU A 27 -6.38 17.98 -4.30
N ASP A 28 -5.69 19.11 -4.27
CA ASP A 28 -6.34 20.41 -4.03
C ASP A 28 -7.21 20.83 -5.25
N ASP A 29 -7.98 21.90 -5.11
CA ASP A 29 -8.83 22.44 -6.18
C ASP A 29 -8.06 22.90 -7.43
N ARG A 30 -6.72 22.93 -7.35
CA ARG A 30 -5.80 23.26 -8.44
C ARG A 30 -5.09 22.02 -8.99
N GLY A 31 -5.48 20.82 -8.57
CA GLY A 31 -4.92 19.55 -9.00
C GLY A 31 -3.53 19.24 -8.45
N ARG A 32 -3.10 19.89 -7.36
CA ARG A 32 -1.81 19.64 -6.71
C ARG A 32 -1.97 18.66 -5.57
N GLU A 33 -1.04 17.72 -5.45
CA GLU A 33 -1.01 16.83 -4.30
C GLU A 33 -0.67 17.60 -3.02
N VAL A 34 -1.59 17.57 -2.07
CA VAL A 34 -1.44 18.14 -0.73
C VAL A 34 -1.57 17.03 0.30
N VAL A 35 -0.72 17.07 1.33
CA VAL A 35 -0.81 16.12 2.45
C VAL A 35 -1.92 16.57 3.39
N THR A 36 -3.03 15.84 3.42
CA THR A 36 -4.23 16.17 4.21
C THR A 36 -4.23 15.50 5.58
N GLY A 37 -3.43 14.45 5.76
CA GLY A 37 -3.37 13.74 7.03
C GLY A 37 -2.39 12.58 7.03
N ARG A 38 -2.55 11.71 8.02
CA ARG A 38 -1.82 10.45 8.12
C ARG A 38 -2.81 9.30 8.07
N ARG A 39 -2.48 8.26 7.32
CA ARG A 39 -3.27 7.03 7.22
C ARG A 39 -2.49 5.82 7.70
N TYR A 40 -3.25 4.77 7.96
CA TYR A 40 -2.74 3.45 8.25
C TYR A 40 -2.73 2.61 6.97
N VAL A 41 -1.66 1.87 6.72
CA VAL A 41 -1.61 0.90 5.61
C VAL A 41 -1.12 -0.44 6.12
N GLN A 42 -1.52 -1.52 5.43
CA GLN A 42 -0.88 -2.82 5.64
C GLN A 42 0.13 -3.06 4.54
N GLN A 43 1.37 -3.36 4.92
CA GLN A 43 2.44 -3.69 4.00
C GLN A 43 2.81 -5.16 4.19
N CYS A 44 2.96 -5.90 3.11
CA CYS A 44 3.50 -7.25 3.18
C CYS A 44 4.98 -7.20 3.57
N GLU A 45 5.38 -7.98 4.57
CA GLU A 45 6.77 -8.03 5.04
C GLU A 45 7.73 -8.61 4.00
N TYR A 46 7.24 -9.43 3.07
CA TYR A 46 8.08 -10.17 2.12
C TYR A 46 8.22 -9.46 0.76
N CYS A 47 7.12 -9.05 0.13
CA CYS A 47 7.16 -8.42 -1.19
C CYS A 47 6.93 -6.90 -1.19
N GLY A 48 6.68 -6.30 -0.02
CA GLY A 48 6.44 -4.87 0.08
C GLY A 48 5.10 -4.39 -0.50
N LYS A 49 4.23 -5.30 -0.99
CA LYS A 49 2.87 -4.96 -1.45
C LYS A 49 2.12 -4.20 -0.37
N VAL A 50 1.51 -3.08 -0.72
CA VAL A 50 0.76 -2.22 0.20
C VAL A 50 -0.73 -2.31 -0.12
N ILE A 51 -1.55 -2.55 0.89
CA ILE A 51 -3.01 -2.41 0.82
C ILE A 51 -3.41 -1.25 1.73
N LYS A 52 -4.18 -0.32 1.17
CA LYS A 52 -4.76 0.80 1.91
C LYS A 52 -5.91 0.25 2.76
N ARG A 53 -5.88 0.53 4.06
CA ARG A 53 -7.01 0.26 4.96
C ARG A 53 -7.25 1.54 5.74
N ASP A 54 -8.09 2.39 5.17
CA ASP A 54 -8.63 3.53 5.87
C ASP A 54 -9.66 2.94 6.86
N PHE A 55 -9.36 2.98 8.17
CA PHE A 55 -10.34 2.63 9.19
C PHE A 55 -11.39 3.75 9.18
N ASN A 56 -12.62 3.39 8.78
CA ASN A 56 -13.78 4.26 8.87
C ASN A 56 -14.22 4.41 10.34
#